data_AF-A0A0A8H1G8-F1
#
_entry.id   AF-A0A0A8H1G8-F1
#
_cell.length_a   1.000
_cell.length_b   1.000
_cell.length_c   1.000
_cell.angle_alpha   90.00
_cell.angle_beta   90.00
_cell.angle_gamma   90.00
#
_symmetry.space_group_name_H-M   'P 1'
#
loop_
_entity.id
_entity.type
_entity.pdbx_description
1 polymer ?
#
loop_
_entity_poly.entity_id
_entity_poly.type
_entity_poly.pdbx_seq_one_letter_code
_entity_poly.pdbx_strand_id
1 'polypeptide(L)'
;MDSFFDTLHDKEFIFAPKCYMTCNGGCCHNIYAKYFKFNTSSEVILPVIEAEYISLVKAGNNNLSNHSKVIYELKNKKKIVVYLIKCSLNGICNPHSLRPLICKLYPYYPQVDFDGNFLGVKPCALFDIFYKHKKNNFCTITHTAEEEFIKTFDKNTKILQQEPIMIFIFKALEYIEEALKKYTYKYYGKEVYLDEMNEDEKYNFFAMQEINSMTLKAYKNEDFINKMQNLYDVLEQKYQDKFCKYFID
;
A
#
# COMPACT_ATOMS: atom_id res chain seq x y z
N MET A 1 -14.10 -22.50 0.67
CA MET A 1 -14.72 -21.34 0.01
C MET A 1 -13.58 -20.60 -0.67
N ASP A 2 -13.64 -20.42 -1.99
CA ASP A 2 -12.55 -19.76 -2.71
C ASP A 2 -12.53 -18.27 -2.35
N SER A 3 -11.31 -17.76 -2.10
CA SER A 3 -11.10 -16.37 -1.71
C SER A 3 -11.29 -15.47 -2.94
N PHE A 4 -11.79 -14.24 -2.76
CA PHE A 4 -11.79 -13.24 -3.85
C PHE A 4 -10.41 -13.11 -4.49
N PHE A 5 -9.37 -13.19 -3.67
CA PHE A 5 -7.97 -13.12 -4.10
C PHE A 5 -7.53 -14.27 -5.01
N ASP A 6 -8.19 -15.43 -4.95
CA ASP A 6 -7.93 -16.57 -5.85
C ASP A 6 -8.24 -16.19 -7.31
N THR A 7 -9.15 -15.22 -7.53
CA THR A 7 -9.53 -14.76 -8.87
C THR A 7 -8.57 -13.72 -9.47
N LEU A 8 -7.58 -13.26 -8.71
CA LEU A 8 -6.71 -12.15 -9.09
C LEU A 8 -5.35 -12.60 -9.64
N HIS A 9 -5.02 -13.89 -9.58
CA HIS A 9 -3.68 -14.39 -9.94
C HIS A 9 -3.29 -14.01 -11.37
N ASP A 10 -4.16 -14.22 -12.34
CA ASP A 10 -3.87 -13.92 -13.75
C ASP A 10 -4.21 -12.48 -14.19
N LYS A 11 -4.48 -11.59 -13.23
CA LYS A 11 -4.81 -10.19 -13.51
C LYS A 11 -3.61 -9.27 -13.34
N GLU A 12 -3.47 -8.35 -14.28
CA GLU A 12 -2.57 -7.19 -14.20
C GLU A 12 -3.43 -5.93 -14.34
N PHE A 13 -3.29 -4.98 -13.42
CA PHE A 13 -4.09 -3.75 -13.41
C PHE A 13 -3.35 -2.60 -14.09
N ILE A 14 -2.02 -2.61 -13.98
CA ILE A 14 -1.12 -1.74 -14.73
C ILE A 14 -0.14 -2.63 -15.48
N PHE A 15 -0.21 -2.57 -16.81
CA PHE A 15 0.75 -3.25 -17.66
C PHE A 15 1.76 -2.24 -18.22
N ALA A 16 2.94 -2.23 -17.62
CA ALA A 16 4.09 -1.48 -18.10
C ALA A 16 5.27 -2.45 -18.28
N PRO A 17 5.38 -3.13 -19.44
CA PRO A 17 6.37 -4.19 -19.62
C PRO A 17 7.78 -3.66 -19.40
N LYS A 18 8.58 -4.41 -18.63
CA LYS A 18 9.96 -4.06 -18.25
C LYS A 18 10.10 -2.77 -17.43
N CYS A 19 9.03 -2.27 -16.78
CA CYS A 19 9.13 -1.06 -15.95
C CYS A 19 10.11 -1.19 -14.77
N TYR A 20 10.36 -2.41 -14.26
CA TYR A 20 11.37 -2.64 -13.24
C TYR A 20 12.81 -2.44 -13.76
N MET A 21 13.02 -2.44 -15.08
CA MET A 21 14.30 -2.08 -15.71
C MET A 21 14.43 -0.57 -15.89
N THR A 22 13.34 0.18 -15.75
CA THR A 22 13.37 1.65 -15.73
C THR A 22 13.47 2.11 -14.28
N CYS A 23 13.77 3.39 -14.05
CA CYS A 23 13.84 4.01 -12.71
C CYS A 23 14.68 3.28 -11.64
N ASN A 24 15.74 2.58 -12.06
CA ASN A 24 16.59 1.73 -11.19
C ASN A 24 15.78 0.69 -10.40
N GLY A 25 14.61 0.28 -10.92
CA GLY A 25 13.73 -0.68 -10.26
C GLY A 25 13.21 -0.21 -8.91
N GLY A 26 13.03 1.10 -8.68
CA GLY A 26 12.67 1.63 -7.35
C GLY A 26 11.34 1.13 -6.76
N CYS A 27 10.50 0.48 -7.56
CA CYS A 27 9.30 -0.24 -7.08
C CYS A 27 9.61 -1.63 -6.48
N CYS A 28 10.74 -2.22 -6.85
CA CYS A 28 11.22 -3.54 -6.42
C CYS A 28 12.47 -3.44 -5.53
N HIS A 29 12.98 -2.23 -5.30
CA HIS A 29 14.19 -1.93 -4.54
C HIS A 29 13.95 -0.73 -3.62
N ASN A 30 14.37 -0.83 -2.36
CA ASN A 30 14.32 0.28 -1.43
C ASN A 30 15.39 1.34 -1.77
N ILE A 31 15.06 2.27 -2.66
CA ILE A 31 15.96 3.37 -3.08
C ILE A 31 16.32 4.33 -1.94
N TYR A 32 15.60 4.27 -0.82
CA TYR A 32 15.83 5.09 0.35
C TYR A 32 16.71 4.41 1.41
N ALA A 33 17.17 3.16 1.16
CA ALA A 33 18.03 2.38 2.05
C ALA A 33 19.22 3.18 2.60
N LYS A 34 19.85 4.03 1.77
CA LYS A 34 20.98 4.86 2.18
C LYS A 34 20.67 5.88 3.28
N TYR A 35 19.40 6.28 3.44
CA TYR A 35 18.98 7.28 4.42
C TYR A 35 18.53 6.65 5.76
N PHE A 36 18.39 5.33 5.83
CA PHE A 36 18.02 4.60 7.04
C PHE A 36 19.24 4.21 7.86
N LYS A 37 19.13 4.21 9.19
CA LYS A 37 20.23 3.81 10.09
C LYS A 37 20.18 2.33 10.44
N PHE A 38 18.98 1.76 10.55
CA PHE A 38 18.77 0.37 10.98
C PHE A 38 18.32 -0.51 9.82
N ASN A 39 17.36 -0.07 9.01
CA ASN A 39 16.88 -0.81 7.85
C ASN A 39 17.60 -0.39 6.57
N THR A 40 18.88 -0.73 6.47
CA THR A 40 19.72 -0.47 5.29
C THR A 40 19.52 -1.51 4.17
N SER A 41 18.56 -2.42 4.34
CA SER A 41 18.23 -3.43 3.33
C SER A 41 17.64 -2.77 2.07
N SER A 42 18.04 -3.31 0.91
CA SER A 42 17.43 -3.02 -0.38
C SER A 42 16.09 -3.70 -0.59
N GLU A 43 15.70 -4.61 0.30
CA GLU A 43 14.43 -5.33 0.25
C GLU A 43 13.25 -4.38 0.41
N VAL A 44 12.17 -4.66 -0.32
CA VAL A 44 10.91 -3.93 -0.18
C VAL A 44 9.97 -4.69 0.75
N ILE A 45 9.22 -3.96 1.56
CA ILE A 45 8.18 -4.52 2.42
C ILE A 45 6.85 -4.46 1.67
N LEU A 46 6.25 -5.62 1.43
CA LEU A 46 4.96 -5.75 0.75
C LEU A 46 3.89 -6.16 1.78
N PRO A 47 2.99 -5.24 2.18
CA PRO A 47 1.87 -5.60 3.04
C PRO A 47 0.82 -6.37 2.23
N VAL A 48 0.43 -7.54 2.74
CA VAL A 48 -0.64 -8.37 2.18
C VAL A 48 -1.58 -8.78 3.31
N ILE A 49 -2.90 -8.70 3.09
CA ILE A 49 -3.84 -9.18 4.09
C ILE A 49 -3.85 -10.71 4.11
N GLU A 50 -4.25 -11.33 5.23
CA GLU A 50 -4.20 -12.80 5.39
C GLU A 50 -4.93 -13.56 4.27
N ALA A 51 -6.08 -13.07 3.81
CA ALA A 51 -6.82 -13.71 2.72
C ALA A 51 -6.07 -13.69 1.37
N GLU A 52 -5.26 -12.65 1.12
CA GLU A 52 -4.38 -12.58 -0.05
C GLU A 52 -3.16 -13.50 0.14
N TYR A 53 -2.54 -13.46 1.32
CA TYR A 53 -1.39 -14.30 1.65
C TYR A 53 -1.72 -15.79 1.45
N ILE A 54 -2.82 -16.26 2.04
CA ILE A 54 -3.27 -17.66 1.93
C ILE A 54 -3.54 -18.02 0.46
N SER A 55 -4.17 -17.12 -0.30
CA SER A 55 -4.45 -17.31 -1.72
C SER A 55 -3.16 -17.51 -2.53
N LEU A 56 -2.15 -16.67 -2.32
CA LEU A 56 -0.87 -16.77 -3.01
C LEU A 56 -0.09 -18.02 -2.63
N VAL A 57 -0.10 -18.42 -1.34
CA VAL A 57 0.52 -19.66 -0.88
C VAL A 57 -0.16 -20.88 -1.49
N LYS A 58 -1.50 -20.91 -1.50
CA LYS A 58 -2.30 -21.99 -2.14
C LYS A 58 -1.98 -22.13 -3.63
N ALA A 59 -1.69 -21.03 -4.32
CA ALA A 59 -1.29 -21.01 -5.72
C ALA A 59 0.19 -21.38 -5.96
N GLY A 60 0.96 -21.67 -4.92
CA GLY A 60 2.35 -22.11 -5.03
C GLY A 60 3.39 -21.00 -5.05
N ASN A 61 3.07 -19.79 -4.55
CA ASN A 61 4.09 -18.74 -4.40
C ASN A 61 5.05 -19.06 -3.26
N ASN A 62 6.26 -19.48 -3.61
CA ASN A 62 7.32 -19.84 -2.65
C ASN A 62 8.15 -18.65 -2.15
N ASN A 63 7.90 -17.43 -2.65
CA ASN A 63 8.68 -16.23 -2.31
C ASN A 63 8.14 -15.46 -1.09
N LEU A 64 7.14 -16.01 -0.40
CA LEU A 64 6.45 -15.35 0.71
C LEU A 64 6.91 -15.83 2.10
N SER A 65 7.97 -16.65 2.16
CA SER A 65 8.44 -17.28 3.40
C SER A 65 9.10 -16.28 4.38
N ASN A 66 9.78 -15.25 3.87
CA ASN A 66 10.37 -14.19 4.69
C ASN A 66 9.34 -13.10 4.98
N HIS A 67 8.62 -13.22 6.09
CA HIS A 67 7.59 -12.27 6.49
C HIS A 67 7.49 -12.11 8.00
N SER A 68 6.87 -11.01 8.42
CA SER A 68 6.30 -10.89 9.77
C SER A 68 4.78 -10.82 9.70
N LYS A 69 4.11 -11.39 10.71
CA LYS A 69 2.66 -11.31 10.87
C LYS A 69 2.33 -10.22 11.88
N VAL A 70 1.45 -9.30 11.51
CA VAL A 70 0.95 -8.23 12.37
C VAL A 70 -0.56 -8.38 12.49
N ILE A 71 -1.07 -8.28 13.72
CA ILE A 71 -2.49 -8.32 14.02
C ILE A 71 -2.91 -6.94 14.47
N TYR A 72 -3.85 -6.33 13.74
CA TYR A 72 -4.46 -5.06 14.10
C TYR A 72 -5.84 -5.31 14.70
N GLU A 73 -6.01 -4.96 15.96
CA GLU A 73 -7.27 -5.05 16.69
C GLU A 73 -8.02 -3.71 16.62
N LEU A 74 -9.28 -3.77 16.20
CA LEU A 74 -10.23 -2.66 16.20
C LEU A 74 -10.85 -2.47 17.59
N LYS A 75 -11.53 -1.34 17.84
CA LYS A 75 -12.16 -1.06 19.15
C LYS A 75 -13.22 -2.10 19.51
N ASN A 76 -13.94 -2.64 18.51
CA ASN A 76 -14.92 -3.70 18.66
C ASN A 76 -14.30 -5.11 18.78
N LYS A 77 -12.98 -5.23 19.00
CA LYS A 77 -12.22 -6.48 19.14
C LYS A 77 -12.04 -7.32 17.89
N LYS A 78 -12.65 -6.91 16.77
CA LYS A 78 -12.38 -7.52 15.46
C LYS A 78 -10.93 -7.28 15.07
N LYS A 79 -10.31 -8.29 14.49
CA LYS A 79 -8.89 -8.28 14.13
C LYS A 79 -8.72 -8.46 12.64
N ILE A 80 -7.84 -7.67 12.05
CA ILE A 80 -7.32 -7.91 10.69
C ILE A 80 -5.86 -8.32 10.77
N VAL A 81 -5.53 -9.38 10.04
CA VAL A 81 -4.16 -9.89 9.96
C VAL A 81 -3.51 -9.39 8.69
N VAL A 82 -2.33 -8.80 8.83
CA VAL A 82 -1.48 -8.33 7.73
C VAL A 82 -0.13 -9.02 7.82
N TYR A 83 0.32 -9.58 6.72
CA TYR A 83 1.66 -10.10 6.54
C TYR A 83 2.52 -9.04 5.87
N LEU A 84 3.67 -8.73 6.46
CA LEU A 84 4.67 -7.83 5.91
C LEU A 84 5.77 -8.68 5.27
N ILE A 85 5.66 -8.91 3.96
CA ILE A 85 6.60 -9.74 3.21
C ILE A 85 7.86 -8.94 2.92
N LYS A 86 9.03 -9.48 3.26
CA LYS A 86 10.33 -8.94 2.81
C LYS A 86 10.66 -9.53 1.45
N CYS A 87 10.57 -8.71 0.41
CA CYS A 87 10.82 -9.12 -0.96
C CYS A 87 12.23 -8.70 -1.40
N SER A 88 13.04 -9.68 -1.79
CA SER A 88 14.40 -9.52 -2.32
C SER A 88 14.51 -9.86 -3.81
N LEU A 89 13.38 -10.05 -4.50
CA LEU A 89 13.35 -10.53 -5.89
C LEU A 89 13.84 -9.49 -6.92
N ASN A 90 13.94 -8.21 -6.55
CA ASN A 90 14.46 -7.13 -7.42
C ASN A 90 13.83 -7.11 -8.83
N GLY A 91 12.52 -7.40 -8.94
CA GLY A 91 11.78 -7.43 -10.21
C GLY A 91 11.83 -8.76 -10.97
N ILE A 92 12.65 -9.73 -10.54
CA ILE A 92 12.80 -11.06 -11.16
C ILE A 92 11.75 -12.02 -10.57
N CYS A 93 10.47 -11.67 -10.71
CA CYS A 93 9.37 -12.44 -10.14
C CYS A 93 9.02 -13.65 -11.02
N ASN A 94 9.03 -14.85 -10.45
CA ASN A 94 8.65 -16.07 -11.17
C ASN A 94 7.76 -16.98 -10.30
N PRO A 95 6.53 -17.33 -10.73
CA PRO A 95 5.82 -16.75 -11.89
C PRO A 95 5.36 -15.31 -11.60
N HIS A 96 5.34 -14.46 -12.63
CA HIS A 96 4.97 -13.04 -12.52
C HIS A 96 3.50 -12.82 -12.10
N SER A 97 2.61 -13.76 -12.44
CA SER A 97 1.19 -13.73 -12.07
C SER A 97 0.96 -13.84 -10.55
N LEU A 98 1.88 -14.47 -9.81
CA LEU A 98 1.72 -14.66 -8.36
C LEU A 98 2.29 -13.51 -7.52
N ARG A 99 2.57 -12.35 -8.11
CA ARG A 99 2.95 -11.16 -7.34
C ARG A 99 1.79 -10.68 -6.46
N PRO A 100 2.08 -10.13 -5.27
CA PRO A 100 1.09 -9.42 -4.46
C PRO A 100 0.36 -8.33 -5.23
N LEU A 101 -0.90 -8.09 -4.86
CA LEU A 101 -1.81 -7.13 -5.49
C LEU A 101 -1.21 -5.72 -5.51
N ILE A 102 -0.51 -5.30 -4.47
CA ILE A 102 0.17 -4.00 -4.43
C ILE A 102 1.18 -3.85 -5.59
N CYS A 103 1.88 -4.92 -5.98
CA CYS A 103 2.80 -4.92 -7.11
C CYS A 103 2.08 -4.90 -8.47
N LYS A 104 0.83 -5.39 -8.53
CA LYS A 104 -0.02 -5.35 -9.73
C LYS A 104 -0.71 -3.99 -9.91
N LEU A 105 -0.84 -3.23 -8.83
CA LEU A 105 -1.42 -1.89 -8.79
C LEU A 105 -0.37 -0.78 -8.92
N TYR A 106 0.89 -1.03 -8.59
CA TYR A 106 1.93 0.01 -8.58
C TYR A 106 2.04 0.78 -9.92
N PRO A 107 2.11 2.13 -9.92
CA PRO A 107 2.36 3.00 -8.77
C PRO A 107 1.12 3.55 -8.05
N TYR A 108 -0.11 3.14 -8.43
CA TYR A 108 -1.34 3.77 -7.92
C TYR A 108 -2.37 2.76 -7.41
N TYR A 109 -3.15 3.14 -6.41
CA TYR A 109 -4.38 2.43 -6.05
C TYR A 109 -5.60 3.32 -6.33
N PRO A 110 -6.77 2.71 -6.58
CA PRO A 110 -8.02 3.45 -6.76
C PRO A 110 -8.42 4.20 -5.48
N GLN A 111 -8.65 5.51 -5.59
CA GLN A 111 -9.41 6.22 -4.58
C GLN A 111 -10.89 5.97 -4.82
N VAL A 112 -11.62 5.54 -3.79
CA VAL A 112 -13.04 5.19 -3.92
C VAL A 112 -13.88 5.80 -2.81
N ASP A 113 -15.19 5.89 -3.00
CA ASP A 113 -16.12 6.15 -1.89
C ASP A 113 -16.51 4.85 -1.14
N PHE A 114 -17.53 4.90 -0.27
CA PHE A 114 -18.02 3.71 0.46
C PHE A 114 -18.90 2.78 -0.40
N ASP A 115 -19.18 3.16 -1.64
CA ASP A 115 -19.92 2.39 -2.64
C ASP A 115 -18.97 1.71 -3.65
N GLY A 116 -17.68 2.03 -3.60
CA GLY A 116 -16.71 1.59 -4.60
C GLY A 116 -16.76 2.43 -5.88
N ASN A 117 -17.35 3.62 -5.85
CA ASN A 117 -17.27 4.55 -6.98
C ASN A 117 -15.87 5.14 -7.05
N PHE A 118 -15.29 5.14 -8.24
CA PHE A 118 -13.96 5.68 -8.50
C PHE A 118 -13.95 7.21 -8.39
N LEU A 119 -13.09 7.73 -7.52
CA LEU A 119 -12.89 9.16 -7.30
C LEU A 119 -11.57 9.67 -7.91
N GLY A 120 -10.63 8.76 -8.19
CA GLY A 120 -9.31 9.10 -8.70
C GLY A 120 -8.27 8.07 -8.31
N VAL A 121 -7.01 8.49 -8.27
CA VAL A 121 -5.87 7.63 -7.95
C VAL A 121 -5.03 8.23 -6.83
N LYS A 122 -4.44 7.35 -6.02
CA LYS A 122 -3.51 7.67 -4.94
C LYS A 122 -2.25 6.81 -5.06
N PRO A 123 -1.07 7.29 -4.67
CA PRO A 123 0.17 6.53 -4.82
C PRO A 123 0.21 5.31 -3.88
N CYS A 124 0.68 4.17 -4.37
CA CYS A 124 0.76 2.92 -3.61
C CYS A 124 1.91 2.87 -2.60
N ALA A 125 3.04 3.53 -2.88
CA ALA A 125 4.20 3.47 -2.00
C ALA A 125 4.11 4.55 -0.92
N LEU A 126 4.42 4.16 0.32
CA LEU A 126 4.26 5.00 1.50
C LEU A 126 4.96 6.37 1.38
N PHE A 127 6.14 6.41 0.76
CA PHE A 127 6.92 7.65 0.63
C PHE A 127 6.62 8.46 -0.63
N ASP A 128 5.89 7.89 -1.60
CA ASP A 128 5.47 8.62 -2.80
C ASP A 128 4.50 9.76 -2.47
N ILE A 129 3.80 9.68 -1.33
CA ILE A 129 2.88 10.72 -0.85
C ILE A 129 3.59 12.04 -0.50
N PHE A 130 4.92 12.00 -0.35
CA PHE A 130 5.77 13.15 -0.03
C PHE A 130 6.46 13.72 -1.28
N TYR A 131 6.09 13.32 -2.50
CA TYR A 131 6.51 14.02 -3.71
C TYR A 131 5.49 15.10 -4.06
N LYS A 132 5.94 16.33 -4.20
CA LYS A 132 5.10 17.45 -4.63
C LYS A 132 4.80 17.37 -6.12
N HIS A 133 5.84 17.10 -6.90
CA HIS A 133 5.74 17.03 -8.35
C HIS A 133 5.91 15.60 -8.84
N LYS A 134 4.89 15.06 -9.50
CA LYS A 134 4.93 13.70 -10.07
C LYS A 134 6.15 13.47 -10.96
N LYS A 135 6.51 14.45 -11.79
CA LYS A 135 7.71 14.41 -12.67
C LYS A 135 9.05 14.21 -11.94
N ASN A 136 9.09 14.51 -10.64
CA ASN A 136 10.29 14.35 -9.82
C ASN A 136 10.30 13.01 -9.07
N ASN A 137 9.20 12.25 -9.08
CA ASN A 137 9.17 10.91 -8.53
C ASN A 137 10.10 10.00 -9.34
N PHE A 138 10.73 9.03 -8.71
CA PHE A 138 11.64 8.12 -9.40
C PHE A 138 10.91 7.26 -10.44
N CYS A 139 9.66 6.87 -10.18
CA CYS A 139 8.88 6.03 -11.06
C CYS A 139 8.36 6.84 -12.25
N THR A 140 8.89 6.54 -13.44
CA THR A 140 8.53 7.26 -14.68
C THR A 140 7.08 7.08 -15.09
N ILE A 141 6.41 5.98 -14.67
CA ILE A 141 4.97 5.78 -14.92
C ILE A 141 4.14 6.91 -14.27
N THR A 142 4.61 7.44 -13.13
CA THR A 142 3.90 8.53 -12.44
C THR A 142 3.97 9.86 -13.19
N HIS A 143 4.93 10.02 -14.10
CA HIS A 143 5.15 11.27 -14.84
C HIS A 143 4.06 11.49 -15.89
N THR A 144 3.55 10.38 -16.44
CA THR A 144 2.61 10.35 -17.57
C THR A 144 1.20 10.02 -17.11
N ALA A 145 0.79 10.44 -15.90
CA ALA A 145 -0.58 10.27 -15.41
C ALA A 145 -1.58 11.16 -16.17
N GLU A 146 -1.70 10.90 -17.47
CA GLU A 146 -2.64 11.49 -18.41
C GLU A 146 -4.07 11.00 -18.10
N GLU A 147 -5.07 11.76 -18.52
CA GLU A 147 -6.48 11.38 -18.34
C GLU A 147 -6.80 9.98 -18.90
N GLU A 148 -6.13 9.58 -19.99
CA GLU A 148 -6.29 8.27 -20.61
C GLU A 148 -5.80 7.12 -19.72
N PHE A 149 -4.68 7.32 -19.01
CA PHE A 149 -4.20 6.36 -18.03
C PHE A 149 -5.22 6.17 -16.90
N ILE A 150 -5.75 7.28 -16.35
CA ILE A 150 -6.73 7.23 -15.25
C ILE A 150 -8.01 6.51 -15.69
N LYS A 151 -8.53 6.80 -16.89
CA LYS A 151 -9.71 6.11 -17.45
C LYS A 151 -9.47 4.61 -17.63
N THR A 152 -8.30 4.23 -18.15
CA THR A 152 -7.93 2.82 -18.32
C THR A 152 -7.77 2.12 -16.97
N PHE A 153 -7.18 2.81 -16.00
CA PHE A 153 -6.96 2.27 -14.66
C PHE A 153 -8.28 2.06 -13.91
N ASP A 154 -9.23 2.99 -13.99
CA ASP A 154 -10.58 2.81 -13.45
C ASP A 154 -11.23 1.54 -14.04
N LYS A 155 -11.25 1.42 -15.37
CA LYS A 155 -11.81 0.25 -16.06
C LYS A 155 -11.14 -1.05 -15.60
N ASN A 156 -9.82 -1.09 -15.54
CA ASN A 156 -9.08 -2.30 -15.19
C ASN A 156 -9.28 -2.70 -13.73
N THR A 157 -9.40 -1.73 -12.82
CA THR A 157 -9.54 -1.97 -11.38
C THR A 157 -10.98 -2.18 -10.93
N LYS A 158 -11.96 -2.16 -11.84
CA LYS A 158 -13.39 -2.19 -11.48
C LYS A 158 -13.78 -3.37 -10.61
N ILE A 159 -13.18 -4.54 -10.86
CA ILE A 159 -13.40 -5.75 -10.05
C ILE A 159 -12.95 -5.58 -8.59
N LEU A 160 -11.87 -4.82 -8.35
CA LEU A 160 -11.40 -4.50 -7.01
C LEU A 160 -12.35 -3.51 -6.34
N GLN A 161 -12.76 -2.47 -7.06
CA GLN A 161 -13.65 -1.44 -6.52
C GLN A 161 -14.99 -1.99 -6.02
N GLN A 162 -15.46 -3.11 -6.58
CA GLN A 162 -16.73 -3.76 -6.23
C GLN A 162 -16.62 -4.74 -5.04
N GLU A 163 -15.41 -5.02 -4.55
CA GLU A 163 -15.20 -5.96 -3.46
C GLU A 163 -15.07 -5.21 -2.11
N PRO A 164 -15.92 -5.51 -1.11
CA PRO A 164 -15.94 -4.76 0.15
C PRO A 164 -14.60 -4.70 0.90
N ILE A 165 -13.84 -5.80 0.90
CA ILE A 165 -12.51 -5.80 1.54
C ILE A 165 -11.52 -4.89 0.81
N MET A 166 -11.65 -4.73 -0.51
CA MET A 166 -10.81 -3.82 -1.26
C MET A 166 -11.20 -2.37 -1.01
N ILE A 167 -12.50 -2.07 -0.86
CA ILE A 167 -12.97 -0.73 -0.42
C ILE A 167 -12.36 -0.39 0.94
N PHE A 168 -12.37 -1.35 1.89
CA PHE A 168 -11.72 -1.18 3.19
C PHE A 168 -10.22 -0.91 3.03
N ILE A 169 -9.50 -1.70 2.23
CA ILE A 169 -8.06 -1.52 2.01
C ILE A 169 -7.76 -0.13 1.43
N PHE A 170 -8.46 0.30 0.38
CA PHE A 170 -8.21 1.60 -0.25
C PHE A 170 -8.48 2.76 0.71
N LYS A 171 -9.59 2.73 1.45
CA LYS A 171 -9.91 3.74 2.47
C LYS A 171 -8.91 3.72 3.64
N ALA A 172 -8.49 2.54 4.07
CA ALA A 172 -7.50 2.40 5.14
C ALA A 172 -6.15 2.99 4.74
N LEU A 173 -5.72 2.78 3.49
CA LEU A 173 -4.52 3.42 2.94
C LEU A 173 -4.65 4.94 3.00
N GLU A 174 -5.77 5.52 2.58
CA GLU A 174 -5.99 6.97 2.69
C GLU A 174 -5.83 7.49 4.13
N TYR A 175 -6.38 6.77 5.11
CA TYR A 175 -6.23 7.17 6.52
C TYR A 175 -4.82 6.98 7.06
N ILE A 176 -4.07 5.98 6.58
CA ILE A 176 -2.65 5.81 6.88
C ILE A 176 -1.86 6.99 6.33
N GLU A 177 -2.11 7.40 5.08
CA GLU A 177 -1.45 8.55 4.46
C GLU A 177 -1.73 9.85 5.22
N GLU A 178 -2.99 10.11 5.55
CA GLU A 178 -3.41 11.29 6.31
C GLU A 178 -2.72 11.35 7.68
N ALA A 179 -2.72 10.23 8.41
CA ALA A 179 -2.08 10.13 9.71
C ALA A 179 -0.57 10.36 9.61
N LEU A 180 0.08 9.80 8.59
CA LEU A 180 1.50 9.97 8.37
C LEU A 180 1.85 11.42 8.01
N LYS A 181 1.09 12.06 7.11
CA LYS A 181 1.26 13.48 6.77
C LYS A 181 1.08 14.39 7.98
N LYS A 182 0.05 14.14 8.79
CA LYS A 182 -0.20 14.89 10.04
C LYS A 182 0.92 14.71 11.05
N TYR A 183 1.45 13.50 11.18
CA TYR A 183 2.61 13.22 12.04
C TYR A 183 3.86 13.98 11.58
N THR A 184 4.18 13.90 10.28
CA THR A 184 5.30 14.64 9.67
C THR A 184 5.13 16.15 9.84
N TYR A 185 3.94 16.70 9.58
CA TYR A 185 3.65 18.13 9.77
C TYR A 185 3.88 18.56 11.21
N LYS A 186 3.42 17.78 12.20
CA LYS A 186 3.66 18.08 13.62
C LYS A 186 5.14 18.09 13.99
N TYR A 187 5.95 17.25 13.36
CA TYR A 187 7.38 17.18 13.60
C TYR A 187 8.12 18.40 13.01
N TYR A 188 7.78 18.79 11.77
CA TYR A 188 8.47 19.87 11.06
C TYR A 188 7.85 21.27 11.23
N GLY A 189 6.60 21.36 11.69
CA GLY A 189 5.82 22.60 11.72
C GLY A 189 5.37 23.11 10.35
N LYS A 190 5.58 22.32 9.29
CA LYS A 190 5.23 22.66 7.90
C LYS A 190 5.04 21.39 7.07
N GLU A 191 4.41 21.54 5.91
CA GLU A 191 4.47 20.51 4.88
C GLU A 191 5.90 20.38 4.35
N VAL A 192 6.29 19.14 4.03
CA VAL A 192 7.63 18.83 3.53
C VAL A 192 7.51 17.85 2.36
N TYR A 193 8.40 18.01 1.40
CA TYR A 193 8.39 17.24 0.16
C TYR A 193 9.79 16.72 -0.17
N LEU A 194 9.91 15.43 -0.45
CA LEU A 194 11.18 14.75 -0.72
C LEU A 194 11.93 15.32 -1.92
N ASP A 195 11.20 15.82 -2.92
CA ASP A 195 11.76 16.43 -4.13
C ASP A 195 12.17 17.91 -3.96
N GLU A 196 11.91 18.50 -2.79
CA GLU A 196 12.36 19.84 -2.42
C GLU A 196 13.46 19.83 -1.34
N MET A 197 13.78 18.65 -0.79
CA MET A 197 14.80 18.47 0.26
C MET A 197 16.21 18.30 -0.31
N ASN A 198 17.20 18.88 0.38
CA ASN A 198 18.60 18.53 0.21
C ASN A 198 18.93 17.17 0.88
N GLU A 199 20.17 16.69 0.74
CA GLU A 199 20.54 15.36 1.27
C GLU A 199 20.48 15.28 2.81
N ASP A 200 20.93 16.32 3.53
CA ASP A 200 20.88 16.34 5.00
C ASP A 200 19.44 16.35 5.53
N GLU A 201 18.55 17.07 4.85
CA GLU A 201 17.13 17.08 5.14
C GLU A 201 16.49 15.70 4.93
N LYS A 202 16.88 14.98 3.87
CA LYS A 202 16.43 13.60 3.64
C LYS A 202 16.91 12.64 4.73
N TYR A 203 18.17 12.71 5.15
CA TYR A 203 18.65 11.91 6.29
C TYR A 203 17.82 12.14 7.55
N ASN A 204 17.52 13.39 7.88
CA ASN A 204 16.67 13.73 9.02
C ASN A 204 15.25 13.21 8.85
N PHE A 205 14.68 13.35 7.65
CA PHE A 205 13.35 12.86 7.32
C PHE A 205 13.25 11.34 7.51
N PHE A 206 14.15 10.57 6.88
CA PHE A 206 14.10 9.12 6.96
C PHE A 206 14.47 8.58 8.35
N ALA A 207 15.35 9.24 9.10
CA ALA A 207 15.59 8.89 10.50
C ALA A 207 14.32 9.04 11.36
N MET A 208 13.56 10.12 11.14
CA MET A 208 12.26 10.31 11.81
C MET A 208 11.23 9.26 11.37
N GLN A 209 11.17 8.93 10.08
CA GLN A 209 10.28 7.90 9.56
C GLN A 209 10.64 6.50 10.08
N GLU A 210 11.92 6.20 10.25
CA GLU A 210 12.41 4.95 10.84
C GLU A 210 11.97 4.81 12.29
N ILE A 211 12.03 5.88 13.08
CA ILE A 211 11.47 5.89 14.44
C ILE A 211 9.96 5.67 14.40
N ASN A 212 9.26 6.28 13.44
CA ASN A 212 7.82 6.07 13.29
C ASN A 212 7.48 4.63 12.88
N SER A 213 8.26 3.97 12.02
CA SER A 213 8.00 2.58 11.64
C SER A 213 8.19 1.61 12.82
N MET A 214 9.12 1.89 13.72
CA MET A 214 9.35 1.11 14.94
C MET A 214 8.28 1.37 16.02
N THR A 215 7.85 2.63 16.17
CA THR A 215 6.95 3.04 17.28
C THR A 215 5.48 3.08 16.90
N LEU A 216 5.18 3.18 15.60
CA LEU A 216 3.87 3.40 15.00
C LEU A 216 3.14 4.64 15.56
N LYS A 217 3.90 5.65 15.98
CA LYS A 217 3.35 6.83 16.68
C LYS A 217 2.34 7.60 15.83
N ALA A 218 2.53 7.66 14.51
CA ALA A 218 1.56 8.26 13.59
C ALA A 218 0.17 7.63 13.70
N TYR A 219 0.07 6.34 14.06
CA TYR A 219 -1.16 5.55 14.00
C TYR A 219 -1.77 5.23 15.38
N LYS A 220 -1.14 5.66 16.48
CA LYS A 220 -1.59 5.39 17.86
C LYS A 220 -2.49 6.49 18.45
N ASN A 221 -3.09 7.32 17.61
CA ASN A 221 -3.92 8.44 18.05
C ASN A 221 -5.41 8.14 17.86
N GLU A 222 -6.26 8.71 18.74
CA GLU A 222 -7.71 8.46 18.72
C GLU A 222 -8.38 8.81 17.39
N ASP A 223 -7.92 9.86 16.69
CA ASP A 223 -8.46 10.27 15.39
C ASP A 223 -8.27 9.16 14.34
N PHE A 224 -7.05 8.59 14.23
CA PHE A 224 -6.81 7.44 13.34
C PHE A 224 -7.59 6.19 13.76
N ILE A 225 -7.58 5.85 15.05
CA ILE A 225 -8.26 4.64 15.56
C ILE A 225 -9.78 4.75 15.32
N ASN A 226 -10.38 5.92 15.56
CA ASN A 226 -11.80 6.16 15.32
C ASN A 226 -12.15 6.08 13.83
N LYS A 227 -11.31 6.63 12.94
CA LYS A 227 -11.50 6.51 11.48
C LYS A 227 -11.48 5.06 11.02
N MET A 228 -10.54 4.25 11.50
CA MET A 228 -10.46 2.83 11.17
C MET A 228 -11.66 2.05 11.71
N GLN A 229 -12.11 2.32 12.93
CA GLN A 229 -13.32 1.71 13.50
C GLN A 229 -14.56 2.09 12.69
N ASN A 230 -14.76 3.38 12.41
CA ASN A 230 -15.90 3.85 11.64
C ASN A 230 -15.91 3.28 10.21
N LEU A 231 -14.74 3.13 9.58
CA LEU A 231 -14.63 2.46 8.28
C LEU A 231 -15.12 1.01 8.35
N TYR A 232 -14.71 0.27 9.39
CA TYR A 232 -15.22 -1.08 9.63
C TYR A 232 -16.74 -1.07 9.82
N ASP A 233 -17.27 -0.24 10.72
CA ASP A 233 -18.69 -0.22 11.08
C ASP A 233 -19.58 0.09 9.86
N VAL A 234 -19.18 1.08 9.04
CA VAL A 234 -19.90 1.45 7.82
C VAL A 234 -19.92 0.28 6.81
N LEU A 235 -18.80 -0.41 6.62
CA LEU A 235 -18.71 -1.51 5.67
C LEU A 235 -19.37 -2.80 6.18
N GLU A 236 -19.31 -3.06 7.48
CA GLU A 236 -20.06 -4.14 8.14
C GLU A 236 -21.56 -3.92 7.99
N GLN A 237 -22.07 -2.73 8.32
CA GLN A 237 -23.49 -2.43 8.19
C GLN A 237 -23.99 -2.61 6.75
N LYS A 238 -23.15 -2.25 5.77
CA LYS A 238 -23.52 -2.24 4.35
C LYS A 238 -23.37 -3.59 3.66
N TYR A 239 -22.29 -4.32 3.94
CA TYR A 239 -21.91 -5.51 3.19
C TYR A 239 -21.95 -6.80 4.02
N GLN A 240 -22.14 -6.71 5.34
CA GLN A 240 -22.36 -7.82 6.26
C GLN A 240 -21.33 -8.95 6.04
N ASP A 241 -21.77 -10.21 5.94
CA ASP A 241 -20.92 -11.40 5.81
C ASP A 241 -19.94 -11.34 4.64
N LYS A 242 -20.28 -10.63 3.54
CA LYS A 242 -19.36 -10.47 2.40
C LYS A 242 -18.08 -9.74 2.81
N PHE A 243 -18.17 -8.86 3.81
CA PHE A 243 -17.06 -8.10 4.38
C PHE A 243 -16.51 -8.74 5.66
N CYS A 244 -17.36 -9.13 6.60
CA CYS A 244 -16.92 -9.56 7.93
C CYS A 244 -16.07 -10.84 7.92
N LYS A 245 -16.20 -11.69 6.88
CA LYS A 245 -15.41 -12.93 6.72
C LYS A 245 -13.89 -12.73 6.66
N TYR A 246 -13.41 -11.50 6.44
CA TYR A 246 -11.99 -11.17 6.39
C TYR A 246 -11.40 -10.75 7.75
N PHE A 247 -12.22 -10.75 8.81
CA PHE A 247 -11.84 -10.36 10.16
C PHE A 247 -12.02 -11.53 11.13
N ILE A 248 -11.16 -11.57 12.15
CA ILE A 248 -11.19 -12.56 13.22
C ILE A 248 -11.84 -11.93 14.46
N ASP A 249 -12.56 -12.73 15.25
CA ASP A 249 -13.09 -12.34 16.56
C ASP A 249 -12.00 -12.21 17.64
#